data_AF-A0A8T9BSI4-F1
#
_entry.id   AF-A0A8T9BSI4-F1
#
_cell.length_a   1.000
_cell.length_b   1.000
_cell.length_c   1.000
_cell.angle_alpha   90.00
_cell.angle_beta   90.00
_cell.angle_gamma   90.00
#
_symmetry.space_group_name_H-M   'P 1'
#
loop_
_entity.id
_entity.type
_entity.pdbx_description
1 polymer ?
#
loop_
_entity_poly.entity_id
_entity_poly.type
_entity_poly.pdbx_seq_one_letter_code
_entity_poly.pdbx_strand_id
1 'polypeptide(L)'
;MSGEAALTPSAAQSIAPSLFPTRTSPTKPQIDSAIQKCLEIQRRAVTFGKRPFAALLLAPDNETVLLMHQSVDQVNHAESSLARLAYCHYSKEFLWRCTLN
;
A
#
# COMPACT_ATOMS: atom_id res chain seq x y z
N MET A 1 -9.79 -7.43 -29.96
CA MET A 1 -9.15 -7.29 -28.63
C MET A 1 -8.13 -6.15 -28.68
N SER A 2 -8.56 -4.90 -28.84
CA SER A 2 -7.63 -3.81 -29.23
C SER A 2 -7.91 -2.47 -28.54
N GLY A 3 -8.68 -2.44 -27.45
CA GLY A 3 -9.03 -1.20 -26.73
C GLY A 3 -8.29 -0.99 -25.40
N GLU A 4 -7.90 -2.07 -24.71
CA GLU A 4 -7.33 -1.98 -23.35
C GLU A 4 -5.92 -1.38 -23.32
N ALA A 5 -5.11 -1.63 -24.35
CA ALA A 5 -3.72 -1.18 -24.42
C ALA A 5 -3.56 0.36 -24.56
N ALA A 6 -4.66 1.11 -24.78
CA ALA A 6 -4.66 2.56 -24.96
C ALA A 6 -5.14 3.35 -23.72
N LEU A 7 -5.54 2.68 -22.63
CA LEU A 7 -6.06 3.35 -21.43
C LEU A 7 -4.91 3.97 -20.62
N THR A 8 -4.67 5.27 -20.82
CA THR A 8 -3.78 6.05 -19.96
C THR A 8 -4.43 6.27 -18.58
N PRO A 9 -3.63 6.53 -17.52
CA PRO A 9 -4.19 6.87 -16.20
C PRO A 9 -5.17 8.06 -16.24
N SER A 10 -4.89 9.04 -17.10
CA SER A 10 -5.76 10.20 -17.32
C SER A 10 -7.10 9.81 -17.97
N ALA A 11 -7.07 8.88 -18.93
CA ALA A 11 -8.29 8.34 -19.55
C ALA A 11 -9.12 7.50 -18.56
N ALA A 12 -8.48 6.74 -17.67
CA ALA A 12 -9.21 6.00 -16.62
C ALA A 12 -9.87 6.95 -15.61
N GLN A 13 -9.17 8.04 -15.25
CA GLN A 13 -9.69 9.06 -14.33
C GLN A 13 -10.89 9.82 -14.91
N SER A 14 -10.92 10.10 -16.21
CA SER A 14 -12.08 10.77 -16.83
C SER A 14 -13.33 9.89 -16.86
N ILE A 15 -13.17 8.56 -16.94
CA ILE A 15 -14.27 7.59 -16.94
C ILE A 15 -14.84 7.38 -15.53
N ALA A 16 -13.98 7.34 -14.50
CA ALA A 16 -14.38 7.07 -13.12
C ALA A 16 -13.68 8.03 -12.14
N PRO A 17 -14.04 9.33 -12.13
CA PRO A 17 -13.33 10.33 -11.35
C PRO A 17 -13.44 10.12 -9.85
N SER A 18 -14.53 9.51 -9.38
CA SER A 18 -14.72 9.16 -7.97
C SER A 18 -13.79 8.03 -7.52
N LEU A 19 -13.49 7.05 -8.40
CA LEU A 19 -12.64 5.90 -8.08
C LEU A 19 -11.15 6.25 -8.09
N PHE A 20 -10.77 7.26 -8.89
CA PHE A 20 -9.40 7.71 -9.05
C PHE A 20 -9.24 9.19 -8.64
N PRO A 21 -9.47 9.56 -7.37
CA PRO A 21 -9.26 10.93 -6.91
C PRO A 21 -7.77 11.33 -7.00
N THR A 22 -7.49 12.63 -6.99
CA THR A 22 -6.11 13.14 -6.99
C THR A 22 -5.33 12.56 -5.80
N ARG A 23 -4.11 12.08 -6.09
CA ARG A 23 -3.18 11.52 -5.10
C ARG A 23 -1.90 12.35 -5.07
N THR A 24 -1.35 12.51 -3.87
CA THR A 24 -0.05 13.14 -3.66
C THR A 24 1.04 12.08 -3.62
N SER A 25 2.05 12.20 -4.48
CA SER A 25 3.22 11.32 -4.45
C SER A 25 4.05 11.56 -3.18
N PRO A 26 4.57 10.51 -2.53
CA PRO A 26 5.43 10.66 -1.36
C PRO A 26 6.75 11.35 -1.73
N THR A 27 7.24 12.19 -0.84
CA THR A 27 8.57 12.81 -0.96
C THR A 27 9.66 11.81 -0.59
N LYS A 28 10.92 12.08 -0.99
CA LYS A 28 12.07 11.23 -0.63
C LYS A 28 12.20 11.01 0.89
N PRO A 29 12.11 12.05 1.76
CA PRO A 29 12.13 11.85 3.21
C PRO A 29 10.98 10.96 3.73
N GLN A 30 9.79 11.08 3.15
CA GLN A 30 8.64 10.24 3.53
C GLN A 30 8.86 8.78 3.13
N ILE A 31 9.42 8.52 1.94
CA ILE A 31 9.81 7.18 1.50
C ILE A 31 10.85 6.59 2.47
N ASP A 32 11.88 7.38 2.81
CA ASP A 32 12.93 6.92 3.73
C ASP A 32 12.36 6.59 5.12
N SER A 33 11.49 7.45 5.66
CA SER A 33 10.79 7.20 6.93
C SER A 33 9.93 5.94 6.89
N ALA A 34 9.18 5.74 5.80
CA ALA A 34 8.34 4.57 5.63
C ALA A 34 9.16 3.27 5.55
N ILE A 35 10.27 3.28 4.80
CA ILE A 35 11.18 2.14 4.72
C ILE A 35 11.76 1.82 6.10
N GLN A 36 12.17 2.83 6.89
CA GLN A 36 12.66 2.57 8.25
C GLN A 36 11.59 1.92 9.14
N LYS A 37 10.33 2.38 9.08
CA LYS A 37 9.21 1.75 9.79
C LYS A 37 9.00 0.30 9.34
N CYS A 38 9.07 0.00 8.05
CA CYS A 38 9.01 -1.38 7.54
C CYS A 38 10.14 -2.26 8.10
N LEU A 39 11.37 -1.74 8.16
CA LEU A 39 12.53 -2.45 8.72
C LEU A 39 12.36 -2.75 10.21
N GLU A 40 11.76 -1.85 10.99
CA GLU A 40 11.45 -2.10 12.40
C GLU A 40 10.47 -3.28 12.58
N ILE A 41 9.40 -3.30 11.77
CA ILE A 41 8.41 -4.39 11.77
C ILE A 41 9.07 -5.70 11.35
N GLN A 42 9.90 -5.67 10.30
CA GLN A 42 10.65 -6.82 9.81
C GLN A 42 11.57 -7.40 10.89
N ARG A 43 12.35 -6.56 11.58
CA ARG A 43 13.25 -7.01 12.66
C ARG A 43 12.44 -7.68 13.78
N ARG A 44 11.30 -7.10 14.16
CA ARG A 44 10.40 -7.70 15.14
C ARG A 44 9.83 -9.03 14.65
N ALA A 45 9.44 -9.15 13.40
CA ALA A 45 8.93 -10.40 12.81
C ALA A 45 9.93 -11.55 12.94
N VAL A 46 11.21 -11.27 12.68
CA VAL A 46 12.30 -12.26 12.80
C VAL A 46 12.43 -12.76 14.24
N THR A 47 12.26 -11.90 15.25
CA THR A 47 12.28 -12.34 16.67
C THR A 47 11.17 -13.33 17.04
N PHE A 48 10.10 -13.40 16.23
CA PHE A 48 9.01 -14.37 16.37
C PHE A 48 9.14 -15.58 15.44
N GLY A 49 10.32 -15.77 14.82
CA GLY A 49 10.55 -16.86 13.87
C GLY A 49 9.79 -16.72 12.55
N LYS A 50 9.32 -15.51 12.21
CA LYS A 50 8.63 -15.22 10.95
C LYS A 50 9.62 -14.83 9.85
N ARG A 51 9.15 -14.88 8.61
CA ARG A 51 9.94 -14.45 7.45
C ARG A 51 10.27 -12.95 7.54
N PRO A 52 11.44 -12.51 7.08
CA PRO A 52 11.87 -11.12 7.18
C PRO A 52 11.20 -10.26 6.07
N PHE A 53 9.87 -10.21 6.04
CA PHE A 53 9.12 -9.36 5.13
C PHE A 53 7.98 -8.70 5.88
N ALA A 54 7.84 -7.39 5.68
CA ALA A 54 6.82 -6.56 6.28
C ALA A 54 6.32 -5.56 5.25
N ALA A 55 5.09 -5.11 5.44
CA ALA A 55 4.46 -4.06 4.65
C ALA A 55 3.66 -3.15 5.58
N LEU A 56 3.53 -1.89 5.18
CA LEU A 56 2.67 -0.93 5.86
C LEU A 56 1.84 -0.13 4.86
N LEU A 57 0.68 0.32 5.34
CA LEU A 57 -0.21 1.20 4.60
C LEU A 57 -0.18 2.57 5.25
N LEU A 58 0.25 3.57 4.49
CA LEU A 58 0.23 4.97 4.89
C LEU A 58 -1.05 5.63 4.44
N ALA A 59 -1.56 6.53 5.27
CA ALA A 59 -2.67 7.41 4.92
C ALA A 59 -2.29 8.36 3.76
N PRO A 60 -3.25 9.14 3.23
CA PRO A 60 -2.99 10.08 2.13
C PRO A 60 -1.94 11.16 2.41
N ASP A 61 -1.57 11.37 3.68
CA ASP A 61 -0.48 12.26 4.09
C ASP A 61 0.92 11.65 3.86
N ASN A 62 1.00 10.38 3.46
CA ASN A 62 2.24 9.60 3.29
C ASN A 62 3.08 9.46 4.58
N GLU A 63 2.49 9.60 5.76
CA GLU A 63 3.21 9.58 7.04
C GLU A 63 2.51 8.75 8.11
N THR A 64 1.19 8.88 8.22
CA THR A 64 0.38 8.17 9.21
C THR A 64 0.25 6.70 8.83
N VAL A 65 0.72 5.80 9.70
CA VAL A 65 0.56 4.35 9.49
C VAL A 65 -0.87 3.94 9.88
N LEU A 66 -1.64 3.48 8.90
CA LEU A 66 -3.00 3.00 9.09
C LEU A 66 -3.04 1.52 9.49
N LEU A 67 -2.24 0.71 8.79
CA LEU A 67 -2.17 -0.73 8.98
C LEU A 67 -0.74 -1.20 8.72
N MET A 68 -0.35 -2.31 9.34
CA MET A 68 0.93 -2.97 9.12
C MET A 68 0.76 -4.48 9.18
N HIS A 69 1.55 -5.20 8.40
CA HIS A 69 1.52 -6.66 8.36
C HIS A 69 2.91 -7.24 8.12
N GLN A 70 3.10 -8.50 8.54
CA GLN A 70 4.30 -9.29 8.28
C GLN A 70 3.94 -10.53 7.45
N SER A 71 4.88 -11.11 6.73
CA SER A 71 4.61 -12.35 6.00
C SER A 71 4.36 -13.51 6.97
N VAL A 72 3.24 -14.20 6.79
CA VAL A 72 2.83 -15.33 7.64
C VAL A 72 3.46 -16.63 7.15
N ASP A 73 3.43 -16.86 5.84
CA ASP A 73 3.98 -18.03 5.17
C ASP A 73 4.37 -17.72 3.71
N GLN A 74 4.52 -18.72 2.85
CA GLN A 74 4.90 -18.59 1.44
C GLN A 74 3.77 -18.11 0.51
N VAL A 75 2.52 -18.14 0.96
CA VAL A 75 1.34 -17.68 0.20
C VAL A 75 0.82 -16.37 0.80
N ASN A 76 0.81 -16.28 2.12
CA ASN A 76 0.33 -15.13 2.88
C ASN A 76 1.44 -14.10 3.05
N HIS A 77 1.78 -13.46 1.94
CA HIS A 77 2.72 -12.34 1.87
C HIS A 77 2.19 -11.13 2.63
N ALA A 78 3.11 -10.32 3.19
CA ALA A 78 2.78 -9.12 3.94
C ALA A 78 1.89 -8.17 3.13
N GLU A 79 2.28 -7.86 1.89
CA GLU A 79 1.62 -6.91 1.00
C GLU A 79 0.21 -7.36 0.64
N SER A 80 0.08 -8.62 0.22
CA SER A 80 -1.20 -9.18 -0.21
C SER A 80 -2.19 -9.31 0.95
N SER A 81 -1.69 -9.71 2.12
CA SER A 81 -2.53 -9.85 3.34
C SER A 81 -2.96 -8.47 3.85
N LEU A 82 -2.04 -7.51 3.82
CA LEU A 82 -2.31 -6.12 4.16
C LEU A 82 -3.33 -5.49 3.21
N ALA A 83 -3.22 -5.72 1.90
CA ALA A 83 -4.17 -5.20 0.91
C ALA A 83 -5.59 -5.74 1.13
N ARG A 84 -5.73 -7.04 1.43
CA ARG A 84 -7.02 -7.64 1.79
C ARG A 84 -7.59 -7.04 3.07
N LEU A 85 -6.75 -6.90 4.11
CA LEU A 85 -7.15 -6.28 5.37
C LEU A 85 -7.62 -4.83 5.14
N ALA A 86 -6.84 -4.06 4.39
CA ALA A 86 -7.14 -2.67 4.05
C ALA A 86 -8.48 -2.53 3.32
N TYR A 87 -8.78 -3.43 2.38
CA TYR A 87 -10.06 -3.45 1.66
C TYR A 87 -11.27 -3.69 2.57
N CYS A 88 -11.09 -4.43 3.67
CA CYS A 88 -12.16 -4.63 4.67
C CYS A 88 -12.39 -3.39 5.55
N HIS A 89 -11.41 -2.51 5.70
CA HIS A 89 -11.47 -1.36 6.61
C HIS A 89 -11.73 -0.02 5.93
N TYR A 90 -11.40 0.12 4.65
CA TYR A 90 -11.41 1.40 3.96
C TYR A 90 -12.07 1.30 2.58
N SER A 91 -12.76 2.38 2.19
CA SER A 91 -13.32 2.54 0.85
C SER A 91 -12.22 2.55 -0.24
N LYS A 92 -12.57 2.12 -1.46
CA LYS A 92 -11.64 2.08 -2.60
C LYS A 92 -11.04 3.45 -2.91
N GLU A 93 -11.84 4.50 -2.80
CA GLU A 93 -11.51 5.90 -3.08
C GLU A 93 -10.50 6.45 -2.06
N PHE A 94 -10.62 6.00 -0.81
CA PHE A 94 -9.64 6.31 0.22
C PHE A 94 -8.32 5.55 -0.01
N LEU A 95 -8.40 4.24 -0.29
CA LEU A 95 -7.23 3.40 -0.55
C LEU A 95 -6.44 3.86 -1.78
N TRP A 96 -7.11 4.36 -2.82
CA TRP A 96 -6.45 4.95 -3.98
C TRP A 96 -5.47 6.07 -3.61
N ARG A 97 -5.76 6.84 -2.55
CA ARG A 97 -4.91 7.94 -2.09
C ARG A 97 -3.82 7.49 -1.12
N CYS A 98 -3.88 6.25 -0.64
CA CYS A 98 -2.93 5.71 0.31
C CYS A 98 -1.64 5.24 -0.39
N THR A 99 -0.61 4.98 0.39
CA THR A 99 0.67 4.46 -0.11
C THR A 99 1.02 3.17 0.61
N LEU A 100 1.28 2.11 -0.17
CA LEU A 100 1.81 0.84 0.32
C LEU A 100 3.34 0.87 0.26
N ASN A 101 4.01 0.57 1.36
CA ASN A 101 5.47 0.46 1.48
C ASN A 101 5.86 -0.89 2.10
#